data_AF-A0A963JDA4-F1
#
_entry.id   AF-A0A963JDA4-F1
#
_cell.length_a   1.000
_cell.length_b   1.000
_cell.length_c   1.000
_cell.angle_alpha   90.00
_cell.angle_beta   90.00
_cell.angle_gamma   90.00
#
_symmetry.space_group_name_H-M   'P 1'
#
loop_
_entity.id
_entity.type
_entity.pdbx_description
1 polymer ?
#
loop_
_entity_poly.entity_id
_entity_poly.type
_entity_poly.pdbx_seq_one_letter_code
_entity_poly.pdbx_strand_id
1 'polypeptide(L)'
;HGGHGYLRELARNPLIIATVSGLAFNALGLRLPELAATTLSRIGAAALPLGLMAVGAGLRLGALREAPALAAALLAIRHAALPLAAVAWVALTDLPPDQQLVLVAFAALPTASSAYVLAVRMGGHGPFVAGLVTVSTLLGMLSLPLALALWGQVTRFTS
;
A
#
# COMPACT_ATOMS: atom_id res chain seq x y z
N HIS A 1 29.77 1.73 9.35
CA HIS A 1 29.62 0.32 8.87
C HIS A 1 28.29 0.07 8.14
N GLY A 2 27.75 1.02 7.35
CA GLY A 2 26.28 1.09 7.11
C GLY A 2 25.73 0.99 5.69
N GLY A 3 26.44 0.43 4.70
CA GLY A 3 26.00 0.50 3.29
C GLY A 3 25.51 -0.80 2.63
N HIS A 4 26.02 -1.97 3.06
CA HIS A 4 25.88 -3.22 2.30
C HIS A 4 24.71 -4.12 2.72
N GLY A 5 23.94 -3.74 3.74
CA GLY A 5 22.80 -4.52 4.26
C GLY A 5 21.48 -4.26 3.52
N TYR A 6 21.13 -2.99 3.31
CA TYR A 6 19.80 -2.60 2.85
C TYR A 6 19.45 -3.05 1.44
N LEU A 7 20.35 -2.88 0.46
CA LEU A 7 20.13 -3.37 -0.91
C LEU A 7 20.02 -4.89 -0.96
N ARG A 8 20.79 -5.59 -0.12
CA ARG A 8 20.76 -7.06 -0.01
C ARG A 8 19.50 -7.56 0.69
N GLU A 9 18.99 -6.84 1.69
CA GLU A 9 17.71 -7.11 2.33
C GLU A 9 16.53 -6.83 1.40
N LEU A 10 16.60 -5.73 0.64
CA LEU A 10 15.59 -5.37 -0.36
C LEU A 10 15.54 -6.40 -1.49
N ALA A 11 16.71 -6.85 -1.99
CA ALA A 11 16.80 -7.93 -2.97
C ALA A 11 16.29 -9.29 -2.44
N ARG A 12 16.28 -9.49 -1.11
CA ARG A 12 15.70 -10.66 -0.44
C ARG A 12 14.22 -10.50 -0.09
N ASN A 13 13.62 -9.36 -0.37
CA ASN A 13 12.21 -9.12 -0.10
C ASN A 13 11.35 -10.00 -1.01
N PRO A 14 10.59 -10.97 -0.47
CA PRO A 14 9.81 -11.90 -1.28
C PRO A 14 8.77 -11.19 -2.15
N LEU A 15 8.27 -10.02 -1.73
CA LEU A 15 7.32 -9.22 -2.51
C LEU A 15 7.97 -8.65 -3.77
N ILE A 16 9.22 -8.18 -3.66
CA ILE A 16 9.96 -7.63 -4.80
C ILE A 16 10.31 -8.77 -5.76
N ILE A 17 10.82 -9.88 -5.24
CA ILE A 17 11.14 -11.06 -6.06
C ILE A 17 9.89 -11.57 -6.79
N ALA A 18 8.76 -11.71 -6.09
CA ALA A 18 7.49 -12.14 -6.69
C ALA A 18 7.00 -11.17 -7.78
N THR A 19 7.05 -9.86 -7.51
CA THR A 19 6.58 -8.84 -8.47
C THR A 19 7.47 -8.78 -9.71
N VAL A 20 8.80 -8.76 -9.53
CA VAL A 20 9.78 -8.72 -10.63
C VAL A 20 9.72 -9.98 -11.46
N SER A 21 9.65 -11.16 -10.83
CA SER A 21 9.52 -12.43 -11.55
C SER A 21 8.21 -12.52 -12.33
N GLY A 22 7.08 -12.09 -11.76
CA GLY A 22 5.80 -12.02 -12.46
C GLY A 22 5.82 -11.06 -13.65
N LEU A 23 6.43 -9.88 -13.48
CA LEU A 23 6.59 -8.90 -14.56
C LEU A 23 7.48 -9.44 -15.69
N ALA A 24 8.62 -10.06 -15.33
CA ALA A 24 9.52 -10.69 -16.29
C ALA A 24 8.83 -11.83 -17.05
N PHE A 25 8.06 -12.67 -16.37
CA PHE A 25 7.30 -13.75 -16.98
C PHE A 25 6.25 -13.21 -17.97
N ASN A 26 5.53 -12.15 -17.61
CA ASN A 26 4.58 -11.47 -18.49
C ASN A 26 5.26 -10.83 -19.71
N ALA A 27 6.39 -10.16 -19.51
CA ALA A 27 7.16 -9.51 -20.57
C ALA A 27 7.74 -10.52 -21.58
N LEU A 28 8.12 -11.72 -21.12
CA LEU A 28 8.57 -12.82 -21.98
C LEU A 28 7.41 -13.51 -22.74
N GLY A 29 6.16 -13.07 -22.54
CA GLY A 29 4.98 -13.64 -23.19
C GLY A 29 4.65 -15.06 -22.74
N LEU A 30 5.25 -15.51 -21.63
CA LEU A 30 5.05 -16.86 -21.12
C LEU A 30 3.62 -16.98 -20.59
N ARG A 31 2.97 -18.09 -20.92
CA ARG A 31 1.62 -18.42 -20.43
C ARG A 31 1.73 -19.58 -19.46
N LEU A 32 1.14 -19.39 -18.28
CA LEU A 32 0.98 -20.49 -17.33
C LEU A 32 -0.07 -21.48 -17.89
N PRO A 33 0.15 -22.79 -17.71
CA PRO A 33 -0.90 -23.77 -17.96
C PRO A 33 -2.12 -23.47 -17.06
N GLU A 34 -3.31 -23.73 -17.57
CA GLU A 34 -4.59 -23.32 -16.95
C GLU A 34 -4.72 -23.77 -15.48
N LEU A 35 -4.23 -24.97 -15.17
CA LEU A 35 -4.20 -25.50 -13.80
C LEU A 35 -3.36 -24.63 -12.86
N ALA A 36 -2.16 -24.22 -13.30
CA ALA A 36 -1.27 -23.39 -12.51
C ALA A 36 -1.82 -21.97 -12.35
N ALA A 37 -2.37 -21.39 -13.42
CA ALA A 37 -3.02 -20.08 -13.39
C ALA A 37 -4.20 -20.05 -12.41
N THR A 38 -5.07 -21.06 -12.45
CA THR A 38 -6.24 -21.18 -11.57
C THR A 38 -5.82 -21.34 -10.11
N THR A 39 -4.85 -22.22 -9.82
CA THR A 39 -4.34 -22.42 -8.46
C THR A 39 -3.69 -21.14 -7.92
N LEU A 40 -2.84 -20.49 -8.70
CA LEU A 40 -2.14 -19.27 -8.28
C LEU A 40 -3.13 -18.11 -8.05
N SER A 41 -4.15 -17.99 -8.89
CA SER A 41 -5.23 -17.01 -8.73
C SER A 41 -6.01 -17.24 -7.41
N ARG A 42 -6.37 -18.49 -7.10
CA ARG A 42 -7.05 -18.83 -5.84
C ARG A 42 -6.18 -18.54 -4.61
N ILE A 43 -4.89 -18.86 -4.67
CA ILE A 43 -3.93 -18.52 -3.61
C ILE A 43 -3.82 -17.00 -3.44
N GLY A 44 -3.71 -16.26 -4.54
CA GLY A 44 -3.66 -14.80 -4.52
C GLY A 44 -4.91 -14.18 -3.91
N ALA A 45 -6.10 -14.68 -4.28
CA ALA A 45 -7.37 -14.24 -3.69
C ALA A 45 -7.47 -14.53 -2.19
N ALA A 46 -6.91 -15.66 -1.73
CA ALA A 46 -6.85 -16.02 -0.31
C ALA A 46 -5.75 -15.26 0.47
N ALA A 47 -4.73 -14.74 -0.20
CA ALA A 47 -3.61 -14.07 0.46
C ALA A 47 -4.04 -12.78 1.19
N LEU A 48 -4.96 -12.02 0.61
CA LEU A 48 -5.48 -10.80 1.23
C LEU A 48 -6.22 -11.06 2.55
N PRO A 49 -7.24 -11.95 2.63
CA PRO A 49 -7.92 -12.24 3.89
C PRO A 49 -6.98 -12.85 4.92
N LEU A 50 -6.04 -13.73 4.53
CA LEU A 50 -5.03 -14.28 5.44
C LEU A 50 -4.10 -13.19 5.97
N GLY A 51 -3.69 -12.24 5.13
CA GLY A 51 -2.88 -11.09 5.54
C GLY A 51 -3.61 -10.21 6.55
N LEU A 52 -4.90 -9.95 6.34
CA LEU A 52 -5.72 -9.20 7.29
C LEU A 52 -5.92 -9.96 8.62
N MET A 53 -6.14 -11.28 8.58
CA MET A 53 -6.17 -12.10 9.80
C MET A 53 -4.85 -12.06 10.56
N ALA A 54 -3.72 -12.12 9.86
CA ALA A 54 -2.39 -12.04 10.48
C ALA A 54 -2.12 -10.66 11.12
N VAL A 55 -2.54 -9.57 10.47
CA VAL A 55 -2.51 -8.22 11.04
C VAL A 55 -3.40 -8.14 12.29
N GLY A 56 -4.61 -8.70 12.22
CA GLY A 56 -5.54 -8.75 13.36
C GLY A 56 -4.99 -9.55 14.53
N ALA A 57 -4.38 -10.71 14.27
CA ALA A 57 -3.75 -11.54 15.30
C ALA A 57 -2.51 -10.87 15.92
N GLY A 58 -1.77 -10.07 15.15
CA GLY A 58 -0.63 -9.29 15.63
C GLY A 58 -1.00 -7.98 16.33
N LEU A 59 -2.26 -7.57 16.29
CA LEU A 59 -2.71 -6.30 16.82
C LEU A 59 -2.67 -6.33 18.35
N ARG A 60 -1.90 -5.41 18.95
CA ARG A 60 -1.95 -5.13 20.38
C ARG A 60 -2.53 -3.74 20.60
N LEU A 61 -3.64 -3.69 21.32
CA LEU A 61 -4.28 -2.43 21.71
C LEU A 61 -3.28 -1.59 22.52
N GLY A 62 -2.99 -0.39 22.02
CA GLY A 62 -2.04 0.53 22.66
C GLY A 62 -0.62 0.49 22.12
N ALA A 63 -0.25 -0.41 21.20
CA ALA A 63 1.10 -0.41 20.60
C ALA A 63 1.47 0.94 19.95
N LEU A 64 0.50 1.62 19.32
CA LEU A 64 0.71 2.96 18.75
C LEU A 64 1.07 4.03 19.80
N ARG A 65 0.71 3.82 21.08
CA ARG A 65 1.03 4.75 22.17
C ARG A 65 2.50 4.68 22.59
N GLU A 66 3.24 3.65 22.15
CA GLU A 66 4.67 3.55 22.37
C GLU A 66 5.43 4.63 21.57
N ALA A 67 4.89 5.05 20.42
CA ALA A 67 5.46 6.11 19.58
C ALA A 67 4.36 6.95 18.90
N PRO A 68 3.59 7.75 19.65
CA PRO A 68 2.39 8.41 19.14
C PRO A 68 2.70 9.48 18.09
N ALA A 69 3.82 10.21 18.25
CA ALA A 69 4.26 11.20 17.27
C ALA A 69 4.61 10.55 15.92
N LEU A 70 5.31 9.40 15.95
CA LEU A 70 5.67 8.67 14.74
C LEU A 70 4.43 8.07 14.07
N ALA A 71 3.50 7.53 14.86
CA ALA A 71 2.23 7.04 14.35
C ALA A 71 1.40 8.14 13.68
N ALA A 72 1.25 9.28 14.34
CA ALA A 72 0.52 10.43 13.82
C ALA A 72 1.17 10.96 12.53
N ALA A 73 2.50 11.08 12.49
CA ALA A 73 3.23 11.53 11.30
C ALA A 73 3.00 10.58 10.11
N LEU A 74 3.17 9.26 10.30
CA LEU A 74 2.98 8.29 9.22
C LEU A 74 1.54 8.27 8.70
N LEU A 75 0.55 8.34 9.60
CA LEU A 75 -0.86 8.38 9.21
C LEU A 75 -1.21 9.69 8.50
N ALA A 76 -0.73 10.84 8.98
CA ALA A 76 -0.95 12.14 8.35
C ALA A 76 -0.31 12.22 6.96
N ILE A 77 0.91 11.72 6.82
CA ILE A 77 1.58 11.65 5.51
C ILE A 77 0.75 10.79 4.56
N ARG A 78 0.30 9.62 5.02
CA ARG A 78 -0.41 8.65 4.17
C ARG A 78 -1.81 9.13 3.76
N HIS A 79 -2.58 9.70 4.68
CA HIS A 79 -4.01 10.00 4.47
C HIS A 79 -4.32 11.46 4.16
N ALA A 80 -3.36 12.36 4.36
CA ALA A 80 -3.54 13.78 4.06
C ALA A 80 -2.48 14.29 3.07
N ALA A 81 -1.19 14.18 3.41
CA ALA A 81 -0.15 14.79 2.57
C ALA A 81 -0.07 14.17 1.16
N LEU A 82 -0.10 12.84 1.05
CA LEU A 82 -0.03 12.15 -0.24
C LEU A 82 -1.27 12.41 -1.13
N PRO A 83 -2.52 12.26 -0.64
CA PRO A 83 -3.69 12.58 -1.45
C PRO A 83 -3.75 14.05 -1.88
N LEU A 84 -3.42 14.99 -0.97
CA LEU A 84 -3.42 16.42 -1.30
C LEU A 84 -2.35 16.75 -2.34
N ALA A 85 -1.15 16.17 -2.21
CA ALA A 85 -0.09 16.33 -3.21
C ALA A 85 -0.52 15.76 -4.57
N ALA A 86 -1.20 14.62 -4.61
CA ALA A 86 -1.71 14.04 -5.84
C ALA A 86 -2.78 14.92 -6.50
N VAL A 87 -3.75 15.44 -5.73
CA VAL A 87 -4.76 16.37 -6.24
C VAL A 87 -4.13 17.66 -6.76
N ALA A 88 -3.17 18.22 -6.02
CA ALA A 88 -2.43 19.41 -6.47
C ALA A 88 -1.64 19.14 -7.75
N TRP A 89 -1.00 17.97 -7.86
CA TRP A 89 -0.27 17.58 -9.06
C TRP A 89 -1.19 17.47 -10.27
N VAL A 90 -2.34 16.83 -10.11
CA VAL A 90 -3.37 16.75 -11.16
C VAL A 90 -3.87 18.13 -11.55
N ALA A 91 -4.07 19.05 -10.61
CA ALA A 91 -4.49 20.42 -10.91
C ALA A 91 -3.46 21.22 -11.72
N LEU A 92 -2.17 20.88 -11.58
CA LEU A 92 -1.05 21.56 -12.24
C LEU A 92 -0.64 20.88 -13.57
N THR A 93 -1.20 19.71 -13.89
CA THR A 93 -0.80 18.91 -15.06
C THR A 93 -1.99 18.56 -15.91
N ASP A 94 -1.80 18.51 -17.24
CA ASP A 94 -2.87 18.19 -18.19
C ASP A 94 -2.96 16.67 -18.42
N LEU A 95 -3.09 15.92 -17.32
CA LEU A 95 -3.19 14.46 -17.36
C LEU A 95 -4.56 14.01 -17.91
N PRO A 96 -4.64 12.93 -18.69
CA PRO A 96 -5.92 12.34 -19.07
C PRO A 96 -6.77 11.94 -17.83
N PRO A 97 -8.10 12.09 -17.86
CA PRO A 97 -8.97 11.87 -16.69
C PRO A 97 -8.84 10.49 -16.03
N ASP A 98 -8.58 9.45 -16.83
CA ASP A 98 -8.32 8.08 -16.37
C ASP A 98 -7.02 8.00 -15.56
N GLN A 99 -5.95 8.65 -16.00
CA GLN A 99 -4.68 8.70 -15.30
C GLN A 99 -4.77 9.51 -14.00
N GLN A 100 -5.51 10.63 -14.02
CA GLN A 100 -5.79 11.42 -12.84
C GLN A 100 -6.51 10.60 -11.76
N LEU A 101 -7.57 9.88 -12.15
CA LEU A 101 -8.34 9.04 -11.24
C LEU A 101 -7.48 7.94 -10.62
N VAL A 102 -6.65 7.27 -11.43
CA VAL A 102 -5.72 6.25 -10.94
C VAL A 102 -4.73 6.89 -9.95
N LEU A 103 -4.10 8.01 -10.28
CA LEU A 103 -3.11 8.65 -9.41
C LEU A 103 -3.71 9.03 -8.04
N VAL A 104 -4.86 9.71 -8.03
CA VAL A 104 -5.53 10.14 -6.79
C VAL A 104 -6.02 8.93 -6.00
N ALA A 105 -6.61 7.93 -6.65
CA ALA A 105 -7.05 6.71 -5.99
C ALA A 105 -5.89 5.99 -5.31
N PHE A 106 -4.76 5.80 -6.00
CA PHE A 106 -3.57 5.13 -5.44
C PHE A 106 -2.94 5.93 -4.29
N ALA A 107 -2.93 7.25 -4.37
CA ALA A 107 -2.43 8.12 -3.31
C ALA A 107 -3.28 8.04 -2.04
N ALA A 108 -4.59 7.83 -2.16
CA ALA A 108 -5.53 7.72 -1.05
C ALA A 108 -5.69 6.29 -0.50
N LEU A 109 -5.04 5.29 -1.09
CA LEU A 109 -5.08 3.92 -0.57
C LEU A 109 -4.45 3.84 0.82
N PRO A 110 -5.04 3.03 1.74
CA PRO A 110 -4.44 2.80 3.04
C PRO A 110 -3.08 2.08 2.93
N THR A 111 -2.36 2.03 4.04
CA THR A 111 -1.10 1.30 4.18
C THR A 111 -1.30 -0.18 3.87
N ALA A 112 -0.42 -0.76 3.05
CA ALA A 112 -0.52 -2.15 2.63
C ALA A 112 -0.31 -3.12 3.80
N SER A 113 -1.14 -4.18 3.88
CA SER A 113 -1.03 -5.24 4.89
C SER A 113 0.29 -6.01 4.80
N SER A 114 0.92 -6.04 3.62
CA SER A 114 2.22 -6.65 3.40
C SER A 114 3.36 -5.98 4.19
N ALA A 115 3.20 -4.72 4.59
CA ALA A 115 4.15 -4.01 5.45
C ALA A 115 4.30 -4.68 6.82
N TYR A 116 3.21 -5.23 7.38
CA TYR A 116 3.26 -5.98 8.63
C TYR A 116 4.09 -7.25 8.50
N VAL A 117 3.81 -8.06 7.47
CA VAL A 117 4.54 -9.32 7.22
C VAL A 117 6.03 -9.05 7.05
N LEU A 118 6.39 -8.00 6.31
CA LEU A 118 7.78 -7.62 6.10
C LEU A 118 8.43 -7.13 7.41
N ALA A 119 7.76 -6.27 8.17
CA ALA A 119 8.27 -5.76 9.44
C ALA A 119 8.56 -6.89 10.42
N VAL A 120 7.64 -7.86 10.57
CA VAL A 120 7.85 -9.03 11.44
C VAL A 120 9.02 -9.89 10.95
N ARG A 121 9.14 -10.14 9.64
CA ARG A 121 10.26 -10.92 9.07
C ARG A 121 11.63 -10.26 9.26
N MET A 122 11.67 -8.94 9.26
CA MET A 122 12.90 -8.17 9.44
C MET A 122 13.22 -7.87 10.92
N GLY A 123 12.50 -8.48 11.86
CA GLY A 123 12.71 -8.25 13.30
C GLY A 123 12.23 -6.88 13.80
N GLY A 124 11.39 -6.20 13.02
CA GLY A 124 10.77 -4.93 13.38
C GLY A 124 9.59 -5.07 14.35
N HIS A 125 8.99 -3.93 14.72
CA HIS A 125 7.94 -3.87 15.73
C HIS A 125 6.56 -4.27 15.19
N GLY A 126 6.33 -5.58 15.06
CA GLY A 126 5.09 -6.16 14.51
C GLY A 126 3.79 -5.54 15.04
N PRO A 127 3.57 -5.47 16.37
CA PRO A 127 2.34 -4.91 16.93
C PRO A 127 2.11 -3.44 16.60
N PHE A 128 3.18 -2.66 16.48
CA PHE A 128 3.09 -1.24 16.12
C PHE A 128 2.67 -1.08 14.65
N VAL A 129 3.28 -1.86 13.75
CA VAL A 129 2.92 -1.86 12.31
C VAL A 129 1.52 -2.43 12.10
N ALA A 130 1.13 -3.47 12.83
CA ALA A 130 -0.24 -3.98 12.80
C ALA A 130 -1.26 -2.90 13.19
N GLY A 131 -1.00 -2.17 14.28
CA GLY A 131 -1.80 -1.01 14.69
C GLY A 131 -1.88 0.08 13.63
N LEU A 132 -0.75 0.44 13.02
CA LEU A 132 -0.72 1.41 11.92
C LEU A 132 -1.55 0.97 10.72
N VAL A 133 -1.42 -0.29 10.29
CA VAL A 133 -2.20 -0.83 9.18
C VAL A 133 -3.69 -0.77 9.54
N THR A 134 -4.10 -1.23 10.72
CA THR A 134 -5.51 -1.19 11.15
C THR A 134 -6.09 0.22 11.16
N VAL A 135 -5.42 1.17 11.84
CA VAL A 135 -5.89 2.56 11.90
C VAL A 135 -5.90 3.18 10.50
N SER A 136 -4.86 2.91 9.71
CA SER A 136 -4.80 3.36 8.32
C SER A 136 -5.92 2.79 7.47
N THR A 137 -6.33 1.53 7.65
CA THR A 137 -7.45 0.94 6.91
C THR A 137 -8.76 1.62 7.28
N LEU A 138 -9.00 1.86 8.57
CA LEU A 138 -10.19 2.59 9.04
C LEU A 138 -10.23 4.02 8.51
N LEU A 139 -9.11 4.75 8.58
CA LEU A 139 -9.00 6.10 8.01
C LEU A 139 -9.16 6.09 6.49
N GLY A 140 -8.65 5.07 5.81
CA GLY A 140 -8.78 4.89 4.36
C GLY A 140 -10.22 4.80 3.87
N MET A 141 -11.14 4.27 4.70
CA MET A 141 -12.57 4.23 4.38
C MET A 141 -13.17 5.64 4.18
N LEU A 142 -12.57 6.66 4.81
CA LEU A 142 -12.98 8.06 4.68
C LEU A 142 -12.04 8.84 3.74
N SER A 143 -10.72 8.62 3.84
CA SER A 143 -9.71 9.33 3.04
C SER A 143 -9.91 9.12 1.54
N LEU A 144 -10.22 7.89 1.12
CA LEU A 144 -10.40 7.57 -0.29
C LEU A 144 -11.61 8.28 -0.94
N PRO A 145 -12.84 8.20 -0.40
CA PRO A 145 -13.95 8.95 -0.97
C PRO A 145 -13.75 10.47 -0.87
N LEU A 146 -13.12 10.97 0.20
CA LEU A 146 -12.83 12.40 0.34
C LEU A 146 -11.83 12.90 -0.71
N ALA A 147 -10.74 12.15 -0.96
CA ALA A 147 -9.75 12.51 -1.97
C ALA A 147 -10.34 12.52 -3.38
N LEU A 148 -11.17 11.52 -3.71
CA LEU A 148 -11.88 11.46 -4.99
C LEU A 148 -12.92 12.58 -5.15
N ALA A 149 -13.64 12.91 -4.07
CA ALA A 149 -14.58 14.03 -4.08
C ALA A 149 -13.88 15.37 -4.30
N LEU A 150 -12.73 15.60 -3.66
CA LEU A 150 -11.90 16.79 -3.85
C LEU A 150 -11.38 16.89 -5.29
N TRP A 151 -10.87 15.79 -5.85
CA TRP A 151 -10.47 15.74 -7.26
C TRP A 151 -11.64 16.06 -8.21
N GLY A 152 -12.82 15.49 -7.95
CA GLY A 152 -14.03 15.74 -8.73
C GLY A 152 -14.50 17.19 -8.66
N GLN A 153 -14.20 17.93 -7.59
CA GLN A 153 -14.45 19.37 -7.52
C GLN A 153 -13.44 20.15 -8.36
N VAL A 154 -12.14 19.87 -8.21
CA VAL A 154 -11.07 20.55 -8.95
C VAL A 154 -11.26 20.43 -10.47
N THR A 155 -11.57 19.24 -10.96
CA THR A 155 -11.79 19.00 -12.40
C THR A 155 -13.01 19.73 -12.97
N ARG A 156 -14.07 19.93 -12.17
CA ARG A 156 -15.25 20.72 -12.58
C ARG A 156 -14.99 22.22 -12.67
N PHE A 157 -13.97 22.75 -11.98
CA PHE A 157 -13.61 24.16 -12.06
C PHE A 157 -12.67 24.47 -13.23
N THR A 158 -11.96 23.47 -13.76
CA THR A 158 -10.98 23.63 -14.86
C THR A 158 -11.58 23.37 -16.25
N SER A 159 -12.80 22.81 -16.33
CA SER A 159 -13.56 22.60 -17.57
C SER A 159 -14.63 23.65 -17.79
#